data_AF-A0A7V6GLZ4-F1
#
_entry.id   AF-A0A7V6GLZ4-F1
#
_cell.length_a   1.000
_cell.length_b   1.000
_cell.length_c   1.000
_cell.angle_alpha   90.00
_cell.angle_beta   90.00
_cell.angle_gamma   90.00
#
_symmetry.space_group_name_H-M   'P 1'
#
loop_
_entity.id
_entity.type
_entity.pdbx_description
1 polymer ?
#
loop_
_entity_poly.entity_id
_entity_poly.type
_entity_poly.pdbx_seq_one_letter_code
_entity_poly.pdbx_strand_id
1 'polypeptide(L)'
;MMWRGDNWVIFFLLLIIAAQIVLAIIAGNDLRTESEFSDGSGAVFYSLIFLMPFIFLQLYQFQNIAALNARAGLITRHSLSIIILSDFLALLFVYIIKVKRIRIILTIIAALVFTLSFWPETGGILYVLQVIFGNISGWWLMLLLFNKAVSRSFRKVPWKNSSALAASGILLFIFAFVYYGTYDINLPLKSWMIPVASALIIAVASIISVSPGASLKKESSGGSRTGRRINFYEKLQSLRADYYKYVSVLIMFLLFIFPMVLSISAENKPETGIQRDSVRIMHYNIHQGFNIDGYLDLESIARVIEQNGADIVCLNEVSRGWLINGSCDNYLWLADRLGMEYRVFMPASDLIWGNAILSRYPLTVIKSGFLPRENAPLRRSFIFTEADLSDMEIENINIMSTHLHHVGKDSRKRQAQVDALLKEWGGKERTIICGDFNAVTGDREIQIMEEAGLTDTQLALGKQDELTWIYYKPYGRIDYIWATPDIRISDLMVTYSRASDHLPISLLFR
;
A
#
# COMPACT_ATOMS: atom_id res chain seq x y z
N MET A 1 8.91 7.97 -1.25
CA MET A 1 8.56 8.65 -2.52
C MET A 1 9.81 8.64 -3.42
N MET A 2 9.89 7.69 -4.34
CA MET A 2 11.07 7.33 -5.16
C MET A 2 11.52 8.40 -6.18
N TRP A 3 10.96 9.61 -6.10
CA TRP A 3 10.94 10.59 -7.20
C TRP A 3 11.39 12.00 -6.79
N ARG A 4 11.56 12.26 -5.49
CA ARG A 4 12.10 13.55 -5.02
C ARG A 4 13.62 13.53 -5.23
N GLY A 5 14.08 14.19 -6.28
CA GLY A 5 15.52 14.42 -6.55
C GLY A 5 16.00 13.96 -7.93
N ASP A 6 15.22 13.14 -8.64
CA ASP A 6 15.57 12.74 -10.00
C ASP A 6 14.91 13.67 -11.03
N ASN A 7 15.69 14.63 -11.52
CA ASN A 7 15.24 15.60 -12.51
C ASN A 7 14.73 14.94 -13.80
N TRP A 8 15.18 13.73 -14.13
CA TRP A 8 14.71 12.99 -15.29
C TRP A 8 13.28 12.52 -15.12
N VAL A 9 12.93 12.03 -13.93
CA VAL A 9 11.56 11.58 -13.64
C VAL A 9 10.59 12.75 -13.74
N ILE A 10 10.94 13.89 -13.13
CA ILE A 10 10.11 15.10 -13.18
C ILE A 10 9.92 15.54 -14.63
N PHE A 11 11.00 15.55 -15.42
CA PHE A 11 10.93 15.86 -16.84
C PHE A 11 10.00 14.92 -17.61
N PHE A 12 10.09 13.60 -17.38
CA PHE A 12 9.21 12.62 -18.02
C PHE A 12 7.75 12.75 -17.59
N LEU A 13 7.47 13.01 -16.31
CA LEU A 13 6.11 13.29 -15.83
C LEU A 13 5.54 14.53 -16.50
N LEU A 14 6.32 15.60 -16.62
CA LEU A 14 5.93 16.82 -17.34
C LEU A 14 5.69 16.55 -18.82
N LEU A 15 6.50 15.69 -19.46
CA LEU A 15 6.31 15.28 -20.86
C LEU A 15 5.00 14.50 -21.04
N ILE A 16 4.69 13.58 -20.13
CA ILE A 16 3.43 12.81 -20.14
C ILE A 16 2.23 13.74 -19.94
N ILE A 17 2.31 14.67 -19.00
CA ILE A 17 1.25 15.67 -18.76
C ILE A 17 1.08 16.56 -20.00
N ALA A 18 2.16 17.02 -20.62
CA ALA A 18 2.11 17.82 -21.84
C ALA A 18 1.47 17.03 -23.00
N ALA A 19 1.83 15.76 -23.18
CA ALA A 19 1.22 14.88 -24.17
C ALA A 19 -0.28 14.67 -23.90
N GLN A 20 -0.68 14.49 -22.63
CA GLN A 20 -2.08 14.40 -22.23
C GLN A 20 -2.86 15.70 -22.50
N ILE A 21 -2.26 16.86 -22.23
CA ILE A 21 -2.86 18.17 -22.55
C ILE A 21 -3.03 18.31 -24.06
N VAL A 22 -2.02 17.96 -24.86
CA VAL A 22 -2.10 18.00 -26.32
C VAL A 22 -3.20 17.06 -26.83
N LEU A 23 -3.27 15.83 -26.32
CA LEU A 23 -4.35 14.88 -26.66
C LEU A 23 -5.72 15.40 -26.23
N ALA A 24 -5.84 16.05 -25.07
CA ALA A 24 -7.08 16.67 -24.61
C ALA A 24 -7.49 17.87 -25.47
N ILE A 25 -6.52 18.66 -25.95
CA ILE A 25 -6.76 19.76 -26.90
C ILE A 25 -7.19 19.21 -28.26
N ILE A 26 -6.52 18.17 -28.76
CA ILE A 26 -6.90 17.50 -30.03
C ILE A 26 -8.31 16.93 -29.91
N ALA A 27 -8.58 16.15 -28.86
CA ALA A 27 -9.91 15.61 -28.60
C ALA A 27 -10.95 16.72 -28.41
N GLY A 28 -10.61 17.81 -27.71
CA GLY A 28 -11.46 18.98 -27.53
C GLY A 28 -11.75 19.74 -28.83
N ASN A 29 -10.79 19.81 -29.74
CA ASN A 29 -10.96 20.41 -31.07
C ASN A 29 -11.78 19.51 -32.00
N ASP A 30 -11.55 18.19 -31.98
CA ASP A 30 -12.38 17.20 -32.68
C ASP A 30 -13.83 17.27 -32.18
N LEU A 31 -14.02 17.42 -30.86
CA LEU A 31 -15.33 17.65 -30.22
C LEU A 31 -15.97 19.00 -30.60
N ARG A 32 -15.17 20.05 -30.85
CA ARG A 32 -15.67 21.37 -31.31
C ARG A 32 -16.10 21.36 -32.78
N THR A 33 -15.53 20.48 -33.60
CA THR A 33 -15.94 20.33 -35.00
C THR A 33 -17.21 19.51 -35.17
N GLU A 34 -17.67 18.78 -34.15
CA GLU A 34 -18.99 18.16 -34.12
C GLU A 34 -20.02 19.11 -33.48
N SER A 35 -20.91 19.69 -34.29
CA SER A 35 -21.92 20.67 -33.86
C SER A 35 -23.04 20.13 -32.95
N GLU A 36 -22.92 18.90 -32.44
CA GLU A 36 -23.96 18.24 -31.65
C GLU A 36 -23.39 17.55 -30.41
N PHE A 37 -23.17 18.33 -29.35
CA PHE A 37 -22.86 17.76 -28.04
C PHE A 37 -24.04 16.93 -27.50
N SER A 38 -23.81 15.64 -27.32
CA SER A 38 -24.70 14.66 -26.73
C SER A 38 -23.97 14.00 -25.54
N ASP A 39 -24.25 14.46 -24.32
CA ASP A 39 -24.04 13.63 -23.15
C ASP A 39 -24.99 12.44 -23.29
N GLY A 40 -24.44 11.24 -23.44
CA GLY A 40 -25.17 10.04 -23.89
C GLY A 40 -26.34 9.60 -22.99
N SER A 41 -26.77 8.35 -23.13
CA SER A 41 -28.05 7.93 -22.54
C SER A 41 -27.99 7.93 -21.01
N GLY A 42 -29.14 7.78 -20.33
CA GLY A 42 -29.14 7.54 -18.86
C GLY A 42 -28.25 6.36 -18.45
N ALA A 43 -27.91 5.45 -19.37
CA ALA A 43 -26.94 4.39 -19.13
C ALA A 43 -25.50 4.90 -18.91
N VAL A 44 -25.12 6.07 -19.46
CA VAL A 44 -23.80 6.71 -19.21
C VAL A 44 -23.65 7.11 -17.74
N PHE A 45 -24.70 7.69 -17.15
CA PHE A 45 -24.73 8.06 -15.74
C PHE A 45 -24.41 6.85 -14.85
N TYR A 46 -25.10 5.72 -15.11
CA TYR A 46 -24.89 4.50 -14.33
C TYR A 46 -23.51 3.89 -14.53
N SER A 47 -22.81 4.12 -15.64
CA SER A 47 -21.46 3.58 -15.83
C SER A 47 -20.39 4.45 -15.15
N LEU A 48 -20.55 5.77 -15.18
CA LEU A 48 -19.56 6.71 -14.61
C LEU A 48 -19.54 6.73 -13.08
N ILE A 49 -20.66 6.42 -12.42
CA ILE A 49 -20.71 6.35 -10.96
C ILE A 49 -19.82 5.23 -10.37
N PHE A 50 -19.49 4.22 -11.17
CA PHE A 50 -18.62 3.10 -10.75
C PHE A 50 -17.14 3.32 -11.04
N LEU A 51 -16.78 4.40 -11.75
CA LEU A 51 -15.39 4.70 -12.10
C LEU A 51 -14.50 4.83 -10.86
N MET A 52 -14.88 5.69 -9.91
CA MET A 52 -14.06 5.97 -8.73
C MET A 52 -14.07 4.82 -7.70
N PRO A 53 -15.18 4.08 -7.49
CA PRO A 53 -15.13 2.78 -6.81
C PRO A 53 -14.16 1.78 -7.45
N PHE A 54 -14.07 1.74 -8.79
CA PHE A 54 -13.09 0.91 -9.48
C PHE A 54 -11.66 1.43 -9.27
N ILE A 55 -11.44 2.74 -9.37
CA ILE A 55 -10.13 3.36 -9.07
C ILE A 55 -9.69 3.07 -7.63
N PHE A 56 -10.61 3.12 -6.66
CA PHE A 56 -10.31 2.70 -5.28
C PHE A 56 -9.73 1.28 -5.24
N LEU A 57 -10.36 0.32 -5.93
CA LEU A 57 -9.89 -1.07 -5.97
C LEU A 57 -8.55 -1.22 -6.71
N GLN A 58 -8.34 -0.43 -7.77
CA GLN A 58 -7.07 -0.36 -8.47
C GLN A 58 -5.95 0.12 -7.54
N LEU A 59 -6.15 1.25 -6.85
CA LEU A 59 -5.14 1.81 -5.94
C LEU A 59 -4.95 0.96 -4.68
N TYR A 60 -6.00 0.32 -4.19
CA TYR A 60 -5.96 -0.56 -3.02
C TYR A 60 -5.13 -1.82 -3.29
N GLN A 61 -5.30 -2.46 -4.45
CA GLN A 61 -4.73 -3.79 -4.72
C GLN A 61 -4.03 -3.94 -6.07
N PHE A 62 -4.69 -3.63 -7.19
CA PHE A 62 -4.17 -4.05 -8.50
C PHE A 62 -2.98 -3.22 -9.00
N GLN A 63 -2.87 -1.97 -8.55
CA GLN A 63 -1.80 -1.03 -8.89
C GLN A 63 -0.90 -0.75 -7.67
N ASN A 64 -1.05 -1.53 -6.60
CA ASN A 64 -0.36 -1.32 -5.34
C ASN A 64 0.90 -2.19 -5.24
N ILE A 65 1.99 -1.68 -5.81
CA ILE A 65 3.29 -2.37 -5.83
C ILE A 65 3.76 -2.71 -4.40
N ALA A 66 3.60 -1.78 -3.45
CA ALA A 66 4.01 -1.96 -2.06
C ALA A 66 3.21 -3.06 -1.35
N ALA A 67 1.89 -3.10 -1.54
CA ALA A 67 1.07 -4.18 -0.98
C ALA A 67 1.42 -5.54 -1.59
N LEU A 68 1.76 -5.58 -2.88
CA LEU A 68 2.24 -6.79 -3.55
C LEU A 68 3.59 -7.24 -3.00
N ASN A 69 4.54 -6.32 -2.78
CA ASN A 69 5.80 -6.63 -2.10
C ASN A 69 5.54 -7.27 -0.73
N ALA A 70 4.68 -6.64 0.07
CA ALA A 70 4.41 -7.04 1.45
C ALA A 70 3.71 -8.40 1.55
N ARG A 71 2.66 -8.62 0.75
CA ARG A 71 1.85 -9.84 0.82
C ARG A 71 2.45 -11.02 0.08
N ALA A 72 3.12 -10.78 -1.06
CA ALA A 72 3.73 -11.86 -1.84
C ALA A 72 5.17 -12.16 -1.44
N GLY A 73 5.80 -11.34 -0.58
CA GLY A 73 7.21 -11.50 -0.21
C GLY A 73 8.16 -11.20 -1.36
N LEU A 74 7.75 -10.31 -2.27
CA LEU A 74 8.50 -9.94 -3.46
C LEU A 74 9.26 -8.63 -3.25
N ILE A 75 10.36 -8.48 -3.95
CA ILE A 75 11.05 -7.19 -4.12
C ILE A 75 10.34 -6.34 -5.18
N THR A 76 10.51 -5.03 -5.09
CA THR A 76 9.81 -4.02 -5.90
C THR A 76 9.87 -4.30 -7.41
N ARG A 77 11.02 -4.74 -7.94
CA ARG A 77 11.19 -5.04 -9.37
C ARG A 77 10.26 -6.16 -9.87
N HIS A 78 10.09 -7.22 -9.08
CA HIS A 78 9.21 -8.34 -9.44
C HIS A 78 7.74 -7.97 -9.34
N SER A 79 7.33 -7.25 -8.29
CA SER A 79 5.96 -6.76 -8.14
C SER A 79 5.55 -5.81 -9.26
N LEU A 80 6.44 -4.88 -9.64
CA LEU A 80 6.22 -3.98 -10.79
C LEU A 80 6.00 -4.79 -12.08
N SER A 81 6.83 -5.80 -12.32
CA SER A 81 6.74 -6.66 -13.51
C SER A 81 5.40 -7.42 -13.56
N ILE A 82 4.92 -7.91 -12.41
CA ILE A 82 3.63 -8.61 -12.29
C ILE A 82 2.46 -7.67 -12.58
N ILE A 83 2.46 -6.46 -12.03
CA ILE A 83 1.37 -5.48 -12.26
C ILE A 83 1.32 -5.09 -13.74
N ILE A 84 2.48 -4.78 -14.32
CA ILE A 84 2.60 -4.45 -15.75
C ILE A 84 2.11 -5.62 -16.62
N LEU A 85 2.50 -6.86 -16.31
CA LEU A 85 2.01 -8.06 -17.00
C LEU A 85 0.49 -8.22 -16.85
N SER A 86 -0.04 -7.97 -15.66
CA SER A 86 -1.46 -8.04 -15.38
C SER A 86 -2.26 -7.05 -16.23
N ASP A 87 -1.80 -5.81 -16.36
CA ASP A 87 -2.44 -4.80 -17.19
C ASP A 87 -2.39 -5.17 -18.68
N PHE A 88 -1.25 -5.68 -19.14
CA PHE A 88 -1.10 -6.19 -20.51
C PHE A 88 -2.10 -7.33 -20.80
N LEU A 89 -2.21 -8.30 -19.89
CA LEU A 89 -3.15 -9.42 -20.02
C LEU A 89 -4.61 -8.95 -19.98
N ALA A 90 -4.95 -7.96 -19.14
CA ALA A 90 -6.30 -7.39 -19.08
C ALA A 90 -6.69 -6.74 -20.41
N LEU A 91 -5.77 -5.97 -21.01
CA LEU A 91 -5.96 -5.35 -22.31
C LEU A 91 -6.07 -6.38 -23.44
N LEU A 92 -5.18 -7.39 -23.45
CA LEU A 92 -5.21 -8.47 -24.44
C LEU A 92 -6.53 -9.25 -24.36
N PHE A 93 -7.02 -9.54 -23.16
CA PHE A 93 -8.29 -10.21 -22.92
C PHE A 93 -9.46 -9.40 -23.49
N VAL A 94 -9.51 -8.10 -23.19
CA VAL A 94 -10.51 -7.16 -23.73
C VAL A 94 -10.44 -7.09 -25.26
N TYR A 95 -9.24 -7.13 -25.84
CA TYR A 95 -9.02 -7.08 -27.28
C TYR A 95 -9.52 -8.34 -28.02
N ILE A 96 -9.22 -9.53 -27.48
CA ILE A 96 -9.51 -10.81 -28.14
C ILE A 96 -11.01 -11.13 -28.10
N ILE A 97 -11.69 -10.81 -26.98
CA ILE A 97 -13.06 -11.26 -26.76
C ILE A 97 -14.05 -10.41 -27.54
N LYS A 98 -14.32 -10.85 -28.79
CA LYS A 98 -15.37 -10.29 -29.63
C LYS A 98 -16.73 -10.57 -29.00
N VAL A 99 -17.38 -9.48 -28.66
CA VAL A 99 -18.36 -9.40 -27.59
C VAL A 99 -19.64 -10.24 -27.80
N LYS A 100 -19.96 -10.92 -28.92
CA LYS A 100 -21.38 -11.32 -29.19
C LYS A 100 -21.94 -12.67 -28.68
N ARG A 101 -21.17 -13.70 -28.30
CA ARG A 101 -21.75 -15.06 -28.07
C ARG A 101 -21.69 -15.66 -26.64
N ILE A 102 -20.84 -15.17 -25.72
CA ILE A 102 -20.64 -15.80 -24.39
C ILE A 102 -20.74 -14.77 -23.23
N ARG A 103 -21.33 -13.58 -23.47
CA ARG A 103 -21.21 -12.44 -22.53
C ARG A 103 -21.67 -12.76 -21.11
N ILE A 104 -22.85 -13.36 -20.92
CA ILE A 104 -23.46 -13.46 -19.59
C ILE A 104 -22.67 -14.41 -18.70
N ILE A 105 -22.36 -15.63 -19.19
CA ILE A 105 -21.59 -16.63 -18.42
C ILE A 105 -20.20 -16.07 -18.08
N LEU A 106 -19.51 -15.49 -19.06
CA LEU A 106 -18.20 -14.89 -18.83
C LEU A 106 -18.25 -13.73 -17.83
N THR A 107 -19.31 -12.90 -17.87
CA THR A 107 -19.50 -11.80 -16.92
C THR A 107 -19.78 -12.30 -15.51
N ILE A 108 -20.55 -13.38 -15.35
CA ILE A 108 -20.80 -13.99 -14.03
C ILE A 108 -19.49 -14.56 -13.47
N ILE A 109 -18.69 -15.25 -14.29
CA ILE A 109 -17.39 -15.77 -13.88
C ILE A 109 -16.46 -14.61 -13.49
N ALA A 110 -16.34 -13.58 -14.33
CA ALA A 110 -15.52 -12.41 -14.04
C ALA A 110 -15.99 -11.67 -12.77
N ALA A 111 -17.30 -11.53 -12.56
CA ALA A 111 -17.88 -10.97 -11.34
C ALA A 111 -17.47 -11.75 -10.08
N LEU A 112 -17.52 -13.08 -10.15
CA LEU A 112 -17.11 -13.95 -9.06
C LEU A 112 -15.61 -13.83 -8.80
N VAL A 113 -14.76 -13.96 -9.84
CA VAL A 113 -13.30 -13.84 -9.73
C VAL A 113 -12.90 -12.47 -9.21
N PHE A 114 -13.49 -11.39 -9.72
CA PHE A 114 -13.22 -10.02 -9.28
C PHE A 114 -13.54 -9.84 -7.79
N THR A 115 -14.69 -10.33 -7.33
CA THR A 115 -15.09 -10.23 -5.93
C THR A 115 -14.20 -11.08 -5.02
N LEU A 116 -13.92 -12.33 -5.40
CA LEU A 116 -13.06 -13.24 -4.64
C LEU A 116 -11.60 -12.79 -4.61
N SER A 117 -11.18 -11.92 -5.53
CA SER A 117 -9.83 -11.35 -5.53
C SER A 117 -9.55 -10.49 -4.29
N PHE A 118 -10.59 -10.02 -3.59
CA PHE A 118 -10.47 -9.25 -2.35
C PHE A 118 -10.66 -10.10 -1.10
N TRP A 119 -10.65 -11.42 -1.22
CA TRP A 119 -10.69 -12.31 -0.05
C TRP A 119 -9.53 -12.00 0.89
N PRO A 120 -9.78 -11.85 2.21
CA PRO A 120 -8.76 -11.42 3.16
C PRO A 120 -7.68 -12.47 3.41
N GLU A 121 -6.59 -12.04 4.05
CA GLU A 121 -5.55 -12.92 4.61
C GLU A 121 -4.81 -13.81 3.59
N THR A 122 -4.79 -13.40 2.32
CA THR A 122 -4.04 -14.06 1.25
C THR A 122 -2.64 -13.49 1.11
N GLY A 123 -1.65 -14.38 0.96
CA GLY A 123 -0.24 -14.04 0.74
C GLY A 123 0.41 -14.95 -0.30
N GLY A 124 1.68 -14.69 -0.58
CA GLY A 124 2.49 -15.46 -1.53
C GLY A 124 1.90 -15.50 -2.94
N ILE A 125 2.01 -16.67 -3.60
CA ILE A 125 1.52 -16.87 -4.96
C ILE A 125 0.02 -16.65 -5.10
N LEU A 126 -0.77 -16.96 -4.07
CA LEU A 126 -2.23 -16.79 -4.13
C LEU A 126 -2.60 -15.31 -4.28
N TYR A 127 -1.89 -14.42 -3.58
CA TYR A 127 -2.10 -12.97 -3.71
C TYR A 127 -1.70 -12.46 -5.11
N VAL A 128 -0.62 -12.99 -5.69
CA VAL A 128 -0.23 -12.70 -7.08
C VAL A 128 -1.35 -13.08 -8.06
N LEU A 129 -1.95 -14.26 -7.90
CA LEU A 129 -3.06 -14.70 -8.75
C LEU A 129 -4.31 -13.82 -8.57
N GLN A 130 -4.61 -13.39 -7.34
CA GLN A 130 -5.71 -12.44 -7.08
C GLN A 130 -5.47 -11.10 -7.79
N VAL A 131 -4.24 -10.59 -7.79
CA VAL A 131 -3.89 -9.36 -8.51
C VAL A 131 -4.11 -9.55 -10.02
N ILE A 132 -3.53 -10.60 -10.61
CA ILE A 132 -3.59 -10.81 -12.07
C ILE A 132 -5.03 -11.04 -12.54
N PHE A 133 -5.71 -12.06 -11.99
CA PHE A 133 -7.04 -12.43 -12.46
C PHE A 133 -8.12 -11.45 -12.02
N GLY A 134 -7.96 -10.84 -10.85
CA GLY A 134 -8.83 -9.76 -10.39
C GLY A 134 -8.76 -8.55 -11.31
N ASN A 135 -7.57 -8.10 -11.69
CA ASN A 135 -7.42 -6.96 -12.58
C ASN A 135 -8.00 -7.23 -13.98
N ILE A 136 -7.73 -8.41 -14.57
CA ILE A 136 -8.31 -8.84 -15.86
C ILE A 136 -9.84 -8.83 -15.78
N SER A 137 -10.40 -9.41 -14.71
CA SER A 137 -11.85 -9.48 -14.51
C SER A 137 -12.46 -8.09 -14.31
N GLY A 138 -11.79 -7.23 -13.53
CA GLY A 138 -12.23 -5.87 -13.28
C GLY A 138 -12.32 -5.03 -14.55
N TRP A 139 -11.28 -5.06 -15.38
CA TRP A 139 -11.29 -4.37 -16.67
C TRP A 139 -12.34 -4.90 -17.64
N TRP A 140 -12.61 -6.21 -17.64
CA TRP A 140 -13.73 -6.79 -18.38
C TRP A 140 -15.09 -6.22 -17.94
N LEU A 141 -15.33 -6.16 -16.62
CA LEU A 141 -16.57 -5.60 -16.06
C LEU A 141 -16.72 -4.11 -16.41
N MET A 142 -15.65 -3.33 -16.27
CA MET A 142 -15.64 -1.91 -16.63
C MET A 142 -15.89 -1.67 -18.12
N LEU A 143 -15.33 -2.51 -19.00
CA LEU A 143 -15.59 -2.43 -20.44
C LEU A 143 -17.09 -2.59 -20.74
N LEU A 144 -17.78 -3.52 -20.08
CA LEU A 144 -19.21 -3.75 -20.29
C LEU A 144 -20.05 -2.55 -19.87
N LEU A 145 -19.70 -1.94 -18.73
CA LEU A 145 -20.33 -0.71 -18.26
C LEU A 145 -20.11 0.43 -19.26
N PHE A 146 -18.88 0.65 -19.74
CA PHE A 146 -18.60 1.72 -20.70
C PHE A 146 -19.21 1.47 -22.09
N ASN A 147 -19.25 0.23 -22.57
CA ASN A 147 -19.85 -0.08 -23.86
C ASN A 147 -21.35 0.25 -23.89
N LYS A 148 -22.05 0.07 -22.75
CA LYS A 148 -23.44 0.51 -22.60
C LYS A 148 -23.58 2.03 -22.63
N ALA A 149 -22.63 2.76 -22.06
CA ALA A 149 -22.58 4.23 -22.06
C ALA A 149 -22.46 4.80 -23.49
N VAL A 150 -21.63 4.16 -24.34
CA VAL A 150 -21.38 4.62 -25.73
C VAL A 150 -22.56 4.35 -26.69
N SER A 151 -23.60 3.62 -26.25
CA SER A 151 -24.80 3.39 -27.07
C SER A 151 -25.66 4.66 -27.23
N ARG A 152 -25.93 5.05 -28.50
CA ARG A 152 -26.52 6.34 -28.91
C ARG A 152 -27.74 6.79 -28.09
N SER A 153 -27.71 8.03 -27.62
CA SER A 153 -28.84 8.71 -26.97
C SER A 153 -29.59 9.61 -27.94
N PHE A 154 -30.92 9.66 -27.79
CA PHE A 154 -31.81 10.56 -28.55
C PHE A 154 -32.27 11.80 -27.74
N ARG A 155 -31.76 12.03 -26.51
CA ARG A 155 -32.08 13.24 -25.72
C ARG A 155 -30.90 13.79 -24.90
N LYS A 156 -30.68 15.10 -25.04
CA LYS A 156 -29.59 15.89 -24.43
C LYS A 156 -29.96 16.30 -22.99
N VAL A 157 -29.16 15.93 -21.98
CA VAL A 157 -29.28 16.44 -20.60
C VAL A 157 -27.88 16.75 -20.01
N PRO A 158 -27.45 18.03 -19.99
CA PRO A 158 -26.04 18.43 -19.90
C PRO A 158 -25.37 18.30 -18.51
N TRP A 159 -26.09 17.88 -17.46
CA TRP A 159 -25.55 17.82 -16.09
C TRP A 159 -25.38 16.41 -15.54
N LYS A 160 -25.89 15.38 -16.23
CA LYS A 160 -25.93 14.01 -15.71
C LYS A 160 -24.54 13.41 -15.57
N ASN A 161 -23.66 13.57 -16.56
CA ASN A 161 -22.32 12.98 -16.53
C ASN A 161 -21.44 13.61 -15.44
N SER A 162 -21.50 14.95 -15.31
CA SER A 162 -20.82 15.67 -14.23
C SER A 162 -21.34 15.25 -12.85
N SER A 163 -22.66 15.07 -12.71
CA SER A 163 -23.25 14.59 -11.45
C SER A 163 -22.87 13.15 -11.13
N ALA A 164 -22.78 12.28 -12.15
CA ALA A 164 -22.32 10.90 -11.98
C ALA A 164 -20.85 10.85 -11.52
N LEU A 165 -19.98 11.66 -12.10
CA LEU A 165 -18.58 11.76 -11.70
C LEU A 165 -18.42 12.34 -10.29
N ALA A 166 -19.19 13.38 -9.94
CA ALA A 166 -19.20 13.93 -8.59
C ALA A 166 -19.65 12.87 -7.56
N ALA A 167 -20.74 12.14 -7.85
CA ALA A 167 -21.21 11.04 -7.02
C ALA A 167 -20.17 9.91 -6.91
N SER A 168 -19.52 9.57 -8.03
CA SER A 168 -18.39 8.62 -8.08
C SER A 168 -17.28 9.04 -7.12
N GLY A 169 -16.85 10.31 -7.18
CA GLY A 169 -15.80 10.85 -6.31
C GLY A 169 -16.16 10.77 -4.82
N ILE A 170 -17.42 11.04 -4.46
CA ILE A 170 -17.92 10.87 -3.08
C ILE A 170 -17.82 9.40 -2.65
N LEU A 171 -18.12 8.44 -3.53
CA LEU A 171 -18.00 7.02 -3.20
C LEU A 171 -16.54 6.60 -2.94
N LEU A 172 -15.56 7.11 -3.69
CA LEU A 172 -14.14 6.89 -3.40
C LEU A 172 -13.78 7.38 -2.00
N PHE A 173 -14.21 8.60 -1.65
CA PHE A 173 -13.98 9.15 -0.31
C PHE A 173 -14.63 8.28 0.77
N ILE A 174 -15.89 7.87 0.58
CA ILE A 174 -16.60 6.99 1.53
C ILE A 174 -15.88 5.66 1.70
N PHE A 175 -15.50 4.99 0.60
CA PHE A 175 -14.80 3.70 0.69
C PHE A 175 -13.45 3.83 1.38
N ALA A 176 -12.64 4.84 1.04
CA ALA A 176 -11.37 5.09 1.69
C ALA A 176 -11.56 5.44 3.18
N PHE A 177 -12.47 6.37 3.49
CA PHE A 177 -12.74 6.81 4.86
C PHE A 177 -13.26 5.67 5.73
N VAL A 178 -14.25 4.90 5.27
CA VAL A 178 -14.79 3.77 6.04
C VAL A 178 -13.73 2.68 6.20
N TYR A 179 -12.93 2.40 5.17
CA TYR A 179 -11.83 1.44 5.27
C TYR A 179 -10.84 1.82 6.38
N TYR A 180 -10.33 3.06 6.38
CA TYR A 180 -9.43 3.53 7.43
C TYR A 180 -10.12 3.71 8.79
N GLY A 181 -11.38 4.12 8.80
CA GLY A 181 -12.18 4.23 10.01
C GLY A 181 -12.32 2.91 10.78
N THR A 182 -12.23 1.75 10.12
CA THR A 182 -12.25 0.45 10.82
C THR A 182 -11.02 0.19 11.70
N TYR A 183 -9.94 0.95 11.53
CA TYR A 183 -8.71 0.84 12.31
C TYR A 183 -8.84 1.56 13.65
N ASP A 184 -9.51 2.71 13.67
CA ASP A 184 -9.63 3.55 14.87
C ASP A 184 -11.01 3.45 15.56
N ILE A 185 -12.05 3.12 14.80
CA ILE A 185 -13.43 3.08 15.26
C ILE A 185 -13.91 1.64 15.25
N ASN A 186 -14.55 1.21 16.35
CA ASN A 186 -15.14 -0.13 16.45
C ASN A 186 -16.45 -0.21 15.63
N LEU A 187 -16.32 -0.28 14.31
CA LEU A 187 -17.43 -0.46 13.39
C LEU A 187 -17.87 -1.94 13.36
N PRO A 188 -19.16 -2.23 13.11
CA PRO A 188 -19.66 -3.60 12.99
C PRO A 188 -19.20 -4.30 11.68
N LEU A 189 -18.18 -3.76 11.02
CA LEU A 189 -17.65 -4.20 9.73
C LEU A 189 -16.14 -4.34 9.84
N LYS A 190 -15.59 -5.38 9.21
CA LYS A 190 -14.14 -5.59 9.09
C LYS A 190 -13.60 -4.82 7.87
N SER A 191 -12.37 -4.33 7.94
CA SER A 191 -11.70 -3.56 6.87
C SER A 191 -11.79 -4.22 5.49
N TRP A 192 -11.58 -5.54 5.42
CA TRP A 192 -11.63 -6.31 4.16
C TRP A 192 -13.01 -6.35 3.49
N MET A 193 -14.09 -6.08 4.23
CA MET A 193 -15.44 -6.07 3.67
C MET A 193 -15.67 -4.90 2.73
N ILE A 194 -14.91 -3.81 2.89
CA ILE A 194 -15.05 -2.58 2.10
C ILE A 194 -14.66 -2.77 0.62
N PRO A 195 -13.46 -3.30 0.28
CA PRO A 195 -13.13 -3.60 -1.11
C PRO A 195 -14.04 -4.68 -1.72
N VAL A 196 -14.47 -5.68 -0.94
CA VAL A 196 -15.45 -6.68 -1.39
C VAL A 196 -16.80 -6.03 -1.74
N ALA A 197 -17.30 -5.11 -0.91
CA ALA A 197 -18.55 -4.39 -1.18
C ALA A 197 -18.45 -3.52 -2.45
N SER A 198 -17.36 -2.78 -2.63
CA SER A 198 -17.11 -2.02 -3.86
C SER A 198 -17.07 -2.95 -5.10
N ALA A 199 -16.37 -4.09 -5.00
CA ALA A 199 -16.29 -5.06 -6.08
C ALA A 199 -17.65 -5.68 -6.43
N LEU A 200 -18.46 -6.03 -5.42
CA LEU A 200 -19.81 -6.55 -5.59
C LEU A 200 -20.73 -5.56 -6.29
N ILE A 201 -20.66 -4.27 -5.92
CA ILE A 201 -21.48 -3.22 -6.55
C ILE A 201 -21.15 -3.11 -8.05
N ILE A 202 -19.87 -3.12 -8.42
CA ILE A 202 -19.42 -3.10 -9.82
C ILE A 202 -19.85 -4.37 -10.55
N ALA A 203 -19.68 -5.54 -9.92
CA ALA A 203 -20.04 -6.84 -10.47
C ALA A 203 -21.53 -6.95 -10.79
N VAL A 204 -22.40 -6.59 -9.83
CA VAL A 204 -23.86 -6.59 -10.00
C VAL A 204 -24.27 -5.62 -11.10
N ALA A 205 -23.74 -4.40 -11.11
CA ALA A 205 -24.02 -3.42 -12.16
C ALA A 205 -23.64 -3.94 -13.55
N SER A 206 -22.50 -4.61 -13.65
CA SER A 206 -22.00 -5.19 -14.89
C SER A 206 -22.87 -6.34 -15.38
N ILE A 207 -23.35 -7.21 -14.49
CA ILE A 207 -24.30 -8.29 -14.85
C ILE A 207 -25.61 -7.68 -15.37
N ILE A 208 -26.19 -6.71 -14.67
CA ILE A 208 -27.42 -6.00 -15.10
C ILE A 208 -27.21 -5.33 -16.46
N SER A 209 -26.00 -4.84 -16.75
CA SER A 209 -25.68 -4.20 -18.02
C SER A 209 -25.77 -5.16 -19.23
N VAL A 210 -25.62 -6.47 -19.00
CA VAL A 210 -25.60 -7.52 -20.02
C VAL A 210 -26.90 -8.34 -20.07
N SER A 211 -27.78 -8.25 -19.05
CA SER A 211 -29.01 -9.05 -18.98
C SER A 211 -29.98 -8.82 -20.16
N PRO A 212 -30.65 -9.87 -20.68
CA PRO A 212 -31.62 -9.76 -21.76
C PRO A 212 -32.83 -8.92 -21.30
N GLY A 213 -32.93 -7.68 -21.79
CA GLY A 213 -33.88 -6.66 -21.33
C GLY A 213 -33.23 -5.29 -21.14
N ALA A 214 -31.91 -5.25 -20.94
CA ALA A 214 -31.10 -4.04 -20.93
C ALA A 214 -30.64 -3.59 -22.33
N SER A 215 -30.88 -4.44 -23.35
CA SER A 215 -30.75 -4.06 -24.75
C SER A 215 -31.91 -3.14 -25.11
N LEU A 216 -31.56 -1.90 -25.47
CA LEU A 216 -32.45 -1.00 -26.20
C LEU A 216 -33.17 -1.78 -27.30
N LYS A 217 -34.47 -1.47 -27.44
CA LYS A 217 -35.38 -1.97 -28.46
C LYS A 217 -34.64 -2.44 -29.70
N LYS A 218 -34.89 -3.71 -30.04
CA LYS A 218 -34.71 -4.32 -31.36
C LYS A 218 -34.77 -3.21 -32.41
N GLU A 219 -33.69 -3.01 -33.17
CA GLU A 219 -33.77 -2.31 -34.45
C GLU A 219 -35.01 -2.85 -35.14
N SER A 220 -35.99 -1.98 -35.36
CA SER A 220 -37.10 -2.30 -36.24
C SER A 220 -36.47 -2.69 -37.56
N SER A 221 -36.58 -3.96 -37.89
CA SER A 221 -36.34 -4.50 -39.21
C SER A 221 -37.34 -3.86 -40.18
N GLY A 222 -37.05 -2.62 -40.58
CA GLY A 222 -37.61 -1.93 -41.74
C GLY A 222 -36.55 -1.98 -42.84
N GLY A 223 -36.93 -2.50 -44.00
CA GLY A 223 -36.01 -2.99 -45.03
C GLY A 223 -35.10 -1.94 -45.68
N SER A 224 -33.94 -2.38 -46.17
CA SER A 224 -33.81 -2.85 -47.55
C SER A 224 -32.52 -3.67 -47.70
N ARG A 225 -32.60 -4.81 -48.39
CA ARG A 225 -31.42 -5.46 -48.95
C ARG A 225 -31.04 -4.69 -50.22
N THR A 226 -30.23 -3.66 -50.08
CA THR A 226 -29.47 -3.08 -51.20
C THR A 226 -28.01 -3.10 -50.84
N GLY A 227 -27.20 -3.79 -51.67
CA GLY A 227 -25.76 -3.94 -51.47
C GLY A 227 -25.08 -2.59 -51.32
N ARG A 228 -24.70 -2.24 -50.08
CA ARG A 228 -23.97 -1.03 -49.77
C ARG A 228 -22.53 -1.23 -50.23
N ARG A 229 -22.14 -0.61 -51.35
CA ARG A 229 -20.71 -0.39 -51.66
C ARG A 229 -20.13 0.39 -50.48
N ILE A 230 -19.22 -0.25 -49.75
CA ILE A 230 -18.45 0.37 -48.67
C ILE A 230 -17.74 1.58 -49.29
N ASN A 231 -18.06 2.78 -48.82
CA ASN A 231 -17.54 4.01 -49.39
C ASN A 231 -16.04 4.09 -49.08
N PHE A 232 -15.22 4.61 -50.00
CA PHE A 232 -13.76 4.72 -49.81
C PHE A 232 -13.41 5.47 -48.51
N TYR A 233 -14.22 6.44 -48.12
CA TYR A 233 -14.13 7.17 -46.86
C TYR A 233 -14.42 6.31 -45.61
N GLU A 234 -15.39 5.38 -45.66
CA GLU A 234 -15.65 4.44 -44.55
C GLU A 234 -14.51 3.43 -44.40
N LYS A 235 -13.93 2.97 -45.52
CA LYS A 235 -12.75 2.10 -45.53
C LYS A 235 -11.50 2.83 -45.02
N LEU A 236 -11.34 4.11 -45.35
CA LEU A 236 -10.28 4.97 -44.79
C LEU A 236 -10.46 5.22 -43.30
N GLN A 237 -11.70 5.48 -42.82
CA GLN A 237 -11.96 5.61 -41.39
C GLN A 237 -11.71 4.31 -40.63
N SER A 238 -12.07 3.14 -41.17
CA SER A 238 -11.76 1.86 -40.54
C SER A 238 -10.26 1.60 -40.49
N LEU A 239 -9.53 1.89 -41.58
CA LEU A 239 -8.07 1.78 -41.62
C LEU A 239 -7.38 2.76 -40.64
N ARG A 240 -7.93 3.96 -40.46
CA ARG A 240 -7.42 4.96 -39.52
C ARG A 240 -7.70 4.57 -38.07
N ALA A 241 -8.87 4.01 -37.78
CA ALA A 241 -9.21 3.45 -36.47
C ALA A 241 -8.33 2.24 -36.13
N ASP A 242 -8.09 1.35 -37.10
CA ASP A 242 -7.16 0.23 -36.96
C ASP A 242 -5.73 0.72 -36.76
N TYR A 243 -5.29 1.77 -37.47
CA TYR A 243 -3.98 2.40 -37.27
C TYR A 243 -3.80 2.92 -35.83
N TYR A 244 -4.74 3.73 -35.32
CA TYR A 244 -4.69 4.21 -33.92
C TYR A 244 -4.75 3.06 -32.91
N LYS A 245 -5.42 1.96 -33.25
CA LYS A 245 -5.46 0.75 -32.44
C LYS A 245 -4.08 0.07 -32.37
N TYR A 246 -3.38 -0.10 -33.50
CA TYR A 246 -2.04 -0.70 -33.53
C TYR A 246 -0.99 0.20 -32.89
N VAL A 247 -1.07 1.52 -33.11
CA VAL A 247 -0.19 2.50 -32.47
C VAL A 247 -0.38 2.51 -30.95
N SER A 248 -1.63 2.45 -30.47
CA SER A 248 -1.91 2.32 -29.04
C SER A 248 -1.27 1.05 -28.45
N VAL A 249 -1.41 -0.10 -29.12
CA VAL A 249 -0.79 -1.36 -28.68
C VAL A 249 0.73 -1.29 -28.66
N LEU A 250 1.34 -0.66 -29.67
CA LEU A 250 2.79 -0.47 -29.75
C LEU A 250 3.30 0.47 -28.65
N ILE A 251 2.64 1.61 -28.42
CA ILE A 251 2.98 2.54 -27.33
C ILE A 251 2.88 1.80 -25.99
N MET A 252 1.83 1.02 -25.77
CA MET A 252 1.68 0.22 -24.56
C MET A 252 2.78 -0.84 -24.41
N PHE A 253 3.18 -1.50 -25.49
CA PHE A 253 4.30 -2.46 -25.48
C PHE A 253 5.64 -1.77 -25.19
N LEU A 254 5.85 -0.55 -25.68
CA LEU A 254 7.05 0.23 -25.39
C LEU A 254 7.06 0.72 -23.92
N LEU A 255 5.90 1.13 -23.39
CA LEU A 255 5.72 1.45 -21.97
C LEU A 255 5.87 0.21 -21.06
N PHE A 256 5.65 -1.00 -21.58
CA PHE A 256 5.89 -2.27 -20.90
C PHE A 256 7.39 -2.60 -20.80
N ILE A 257 8.14 -2.43 -21.90
CA ILE A 257 9.58 -2.78 -21.94
C ILE A 257 10.43 -1.76 -21.17
N PHE A 258 10.07 -0.48 -21.20
CA PHE A 258 10.93 0.58 -20.68
C PHE A 258 11.25 0.46 -19.17
N PRO A 259 10.29 0.24 -18.24
CA PRO A 259 10.58 0.05 -16.83
C PRO A 259 11.35 -1.26 -16.56
N MET A 260 11.09 -2.30 -17.35
CA MET A 260 11.76 -3.60 -17.23
C MET A 260 13.25 -3.50 -17.58
N VAL A 261 13.60 -2.71 -18.61
CA VAL A 261 15.00 -2.44 -18.99
C VAL A 261 15.71 -1.56 -17.97
N LEU A 262 15.02 -0.57 -17.39
CA LEU A 262 15.58 0.29 -16.33
C LEU A 262 15.78 -0.45 -14.99
N SER A 263 15.10 -1.58 -14.79
CA SER A 263 15.23 -2.41 -13.58
C SER A 263 16.46 -3.32 -13.58
N ILE A 264 17.32 -3.26 -14.61
CA ILE A 264 18.52 -4.10 -14.77
C ILE A 264 19.76 -3.49 -14.06
N SER A 265 19.62 -2.37 -13.36
CA SER A 265 20.76 -1.76 -12.64
C SER A 265 21.27 -2.64 -11.49
N ALA A 266 22.59 -2.82 -11.49
CA ALA A 266 23.35 -3.71 -10.62
C ALA A 266 23.19 -3.39 -9.13
N GLU A 267 23.10 -4.45 -8.33
CA GLU A 267 23.23 -4.42 -6.87
C GLU A 267 24.63 -3.91 -6.51
N ASN A 268 24.70 -2.67 -6.02
CA ASN A 268 25.89 -2.21 -5.33
C ASN A 268 25.85 -2.78 -3.92
N LYS A 269 26.71 -3.77 -3.67
CA LYS A 269 27.03 -4.20 -2.31
C LYS A 269 27.75 -3.05 -1.59
N PRO A 270 27.27 -2.59 -0.44
CA PRO A 270 28.08 -1.75 0.42
C PRO A 270 29.16 -2.61 1.10
N GLU A 271 30.36 -2.06 1.20
CA GLU A 271 31.41 -2.60 2.06
C GLU A 271 31.05 -2.35 3.52
N THR A 272 30.83 -3.42 4.29
CA THR A 272 30.78 -3.36 5.75
C THR A 272 32.17 -3.64 6.30
N GLY A 273 32.91 -2.57 6.60
CA GLY A 273 34.30 -2.65 7.07
C GLY A 273 34.62 -1.61 8.15
N ILE A 274 33.75 -1.45 9.14
CA ILE A 274 34.07 -0.64 10.31
C ILE A 274 34.11 -1.54 11.55
N GLN A 275 35.32 -1.88 11.98
CA GLN A 275 35.57 -2.47 13.29
C GLN A 275 35.17 -1.43 14.35
N ARG A 276 34.12 -1.74 15.13
CA ARG A 276 33.67 -0.94 16.28
C ARG A 276 33.58 -1.85 17.50
N ASP A 277 33.89 -1.32 18.68
CA ASP A 277 33.84 -2.07 19.94
C ASP A 277 32.45 -2.01 20.61
N SER A 278 31.44 -1.47 19.91
CA SER A 278 30.09 -1.21 20.42
C SER A 278 29.08 -1.15 19.29
N VAL A 279 27.84 -1.52 19.58
CA VAL A 279 26.71 -1.50 18.65
C VAL A 279 25.69 -0.46 19.10
N ARG A 280 25.11 0.28 18.14
CA ARG A 280 24.01 1.19 18.41
C ARG A 280 22.69 0.65 17.89
N ILE A 281 21.75 0.42 18.80
CA ILE A 281 20.36 0.08 18.47
C ILE A 281 19.47 1.30 18.66
N MET A 282 18.50 1.47 17.76
CA MET A 282 17.54 2.55 17.78
C MET A 282 16.11 2.00 17.78
N HIS A 283 15.24 2.62 18.56
CA HIS A 283 13.80 2.43 18.46
C HIS A 283 13.17 3.71 17.88
N TYR A 284 12.25 3.54 16.93
CA TYR A 284 11.56 4.68 16.33
C TYR A 284 10.16 4.31 15.78
N ASN A 285 9.10 4.85 16.39
CA ASN A 285 7.78 4.89 15.76
C ASN A 285 7.79 5.96 14.65
N ILE A 286 7.55 5.56 13.40
CA ILE A 286 7.70 6.43 12.22
C ILE A 286 6.38 7.00 11.69
N HIS A 287 5.28 6.85 12.43
CA HIS A 287 3.99 7.45 12.10
C HIS A 287 3.57 7.24 10.64
N GLN A 288 3.75 6.01 10.14
CA GLN A 288 3.41 5.64 8.75
C GLN A 288 4.15 6.45 7.67
N GLY A 289 5.23 7.14 8.05
CA GLY A 289 6.03 8.01 7.21
C GLY A 289 5.63 9.49 7.25
N PHE A 290 4.64 9.86 8.05
CA PHE A 290 4.19 11.25 8.18
C PHE A 290 4.97 12.00 9.25
N ASN A 291 5.42 13.20 8.91
CA ASN A 291 5.96 14.14 9.87
C ASN A 291 4.83 14.85 10.66
N ILE A 292 5.18 15.65 11.67
CA ILE A 292 4.17 16.32 12.52
C ILE A 292 3.36 17.40 11.81
N ASP A 293 3.78 17.81 10.61
CA ASP A 293 3.05 18.73 9.74
C ASP A 293 2.09 17.96 8.79
N GLY A 294 2.04 16.63 8.87
CA GLY A 294 1.18 15.76 8.07
C GLY A 294 1.72 15.45 6.67
N TYR A 295 2.98 15.76 6.39
CA TYR A 295 3.61 15.43 5.11
C TYR A 295 4.29 14.07 5.16
N LEU A 296 4.10 13.27 4.12
CA LEU A 296 4.88 12.04 3.92
C LEU A 296 6.35 12.40 3.64
N ASP A 297 7.23 12.10 4.60
CA ASP A 297 8.63 12.55 4.59
C ASP A 297 9.61 11.49 5.13
N LEU A 298 9.71 10.38 4.40
CA LEU A 298 10.63 9.29 4.73
C LEU A 298 12.11 9.70 4.68
N GLU A 299 12.48 10.72 3.90
CA GLU A 299 13.86 11.19 3.84
C GLU A 299 14.27 11.87 5.15
N SER A 300 13.40 12.66 5.76
CA SER A 300 13.65 13.20 7.10
C SER A 300 13.80 12.08 8.14
N ILE A 301 12.99 11.02 8.07
CA ILE A 301 13.12 9.83 8.94
C ILE A 301 14.48 9.14 8.72
N ALA A 302 14.88 8.90 7.46
CA ALA A 302 16.16 8.28 7.14
C ALA A 302 17.36 9.10 7.64
N ARG A 303 17.32 10.43 7.47
CA ARG A 303 18.37 11.33 7.98
C ARG A 303 18.50 11.28 9.49
N VAL A 304 17.38 11.21 10.22
CA VAL A 304 17.41 11.08 11.69
C VAL A 304 18.10 9.78 12.09
N ILE A 305 17.76 8.66 11.44
CA ILE A 305 18.39 7.36 11.69
C ILE A 305 19.89 7.39 11.38
N GLU A 306 20.27 7.96 10.23
CA GLU A 306 21.66 8.11 9.78
C GLU A 306 22.48 8.99 10.73
N GLN A 307 21.93 10.13 11.17
CA GLN A 307 22.55 11.06 12.12
C GLN A 307 22.73 10.44 13.51
N ASN A 308 21.80 9.57 13.93
CA ASN A 308 21.94 8.82 15.17
C ASN A 308 23.02 7.74 15.07
N GLY A 309 23.51 7.41 13.86
CA GLY A 309 24.53 6.39 13.63
C GLY A 309 24.06 4.98 13.99
N ALA A 310 22.77 4.71 13.84
CA ALA A 310 22.18 3.42 14.22
C ALA A 310 22.69 2.29 13.30
N ASP A 311 23.06 1.17 13.93
CA ASP A 311 23.47 -0.06 13.24
C ASP A 311 22.28 -1.02 13.11
N ILE A 312 21.37 -1.00 14.08
CA ILE A 312 20.12 -1.76 14.09
C ILE A 312 18.96 -0.83 14.48
N VAL A 313 17.82 -0.93 13.79
CA VAL A 313 16.66 -0.06 13.99
C VAL A 313 15.39 -0.87 14.11
N CYS A 314 14.71 -0.74 15.26
CA CYS A 314 13.38 -1.27 15.51
C CYS A 314 12.34 -0.19 15.18
N LEU A 315 11.53 -0.44 14.16
CA LEU A 315 10.52 0.50 13.66
C LEU A 315 9.10 0.05 14.01
N ASN A 316 8.28 1.00 14.47
CA ASN A 316 6.83 0.81 14.60
C ASN A 316 6.05 1.67 13.59
N GLU A 317 4.80 1.30 13.34
CA GLU A 317 3.91 1.95 12.36
C GLU A 317 4.46 1.97 10.94
N VAL A 318 5.14 0.90 10.56
CA VAL A 318 5.68 0.74 9.21
C VAL A 318 4.54 0.38 8.27
N SER A 319 4.22 1.28 7.34
CA SER A 319 3.23 1.06 6.29
C SER A 319 3.88 0.60 4.99
N ARG A 320 3.26 -0.40 4.34
CA ARG A 320 3.70 -1.02 3.10
C ARG A 320 2.58 -1.04 2.06
N GLY A 321 2.12 0.15 1.67
CA GLY A 321 1.11 0.30 0.63
C GLY A 321 -0.25 0.78 1.10
N TRP A 322 -0.36 1.51 2.20
CA TRP A 322 -1.62 2.20 2.51
C TRP A 322 -1.91 3.30 1.48
N LEU A 323 -3.13 3.34 0.96
CA LEU A 323 -3.61 4.39 0.06
C LEU A 323 -3.36 5.81 0.60
N ILE A 324 -3.56 6.04 1.91
CA ILE A 324 -3.43 7.38 2.52
C ILE A 324 -2.00 7.93 2.45
N ASN A 325 -0.98 7.07 2.41
CA ASN A 325 0.43 7.48 2.27
C ASN A 325 0.93 7.34 0.82
N GLY A 326 0.01 7.36 -0.15
CA GLY A 326 0.35 7.22 -1.57
C GLY A 326 0.84 5.83 -1.94
N SER A 327 0.46 4.81 -1.17
CA SER A 327 0.87 3.41 -1.34
C SER A 327 2.39 3.22 -1.31
N CYS A 328 3.08 3.98 -0.46
CA CYS A 328 4.53 3.89 -0.30
C CYS A 328 4.91 2.62 0.49
N ASP A 329 6.03 1.99 0.11
CA ASP A 329 6.64 0.89 0.87
C ASP A 329 7.71 1.48 1.80
N ASN A 330 7.31 1.91 3.00
CA ASN A 330 8.25 2.55 3.95
C ASN A 330 9.39 1.60 4.33
N TYR A 331 9.07 0.32 4.46
CA TYR A 331 10.00 -0.74 4.84
C TYR A 331 11.15 -0.88 3.84
N LEU A 332 10.83 -1.18 2.58
CA LEU A 332 11.87 -1.35 1.56
C LEU A 332 12.58 -0.04 1.25
N TRP A 333 11.84 1.08 1.21
CA TRP A 333 12.42 2.39 0.92
C TRP A 333 13.46 2.79 1.98
N LEU A 334 13.17 2.63 3.28
CA LEU A 334 14.12 2.95 4.35
C LEU A 334 15.30 1.99 4.35
N ALA A 335 15.06 0.69 4.19
CA ALA A 335 16.13 -0.31 4.15
C ALA A 335 17.13 -0.02 3.03
N ASP A 336 16.64 0.26 1.83
CA ASP A 336 17.48 0.55 0.67
C ASP A 336 18.18 1.91 0.82
N ARG A 337 17.50 2.95 1.35
CA ARG A 337 18.08 4.29 1.57
C ARG A 337 19.17 4.31 2.66
N LEU A 338 19.07 3.44 3.65
CA LEU A 338 20.01 3.36 4.78
C LEU A 338 21.13 2.31 4.57
N GLY A 339 21.04 1.52 3.50
CA GLY A 339 21.95 0.38 3.27
C GLY A 339 21.83 -0.69 4.34
N MET A 340 20.61 -0.93 4.85
CA MET A 340 20.31 -1.95 5.87
C MET A 340 19.65 -3.15 5.19
N GLU A 341 20.47 -4.04 4.65
CA GLU A 341 20.03 -5.17 3.81
C GLU A 341 19.34 -6.27 4.62
N TYR A 342 19.74 -6.47 5.87
CA TYR A 342 19.14 -7.46 6.74
C TYR A 342 17.91 -6.87 7.42
N ARG A 343 16.76 -7.45 7.15
CA ARG A 343 15.48 -6.84 7.49
C ARG A 343 14.38 -7.86 7.73
N VAL A 344 13.54 -7.57 8.72
CA VAL A 344 12.38 -8.37 9.08
C VAL A 344 11.18 -7.46 9.21
N PHE A 345 10.02 -7.89 8.70
CA PHE A 345 8.75 -7.21 8.86
C PHE A 345 7.71 -8.19 9.41
N MET A 346 6.95 -7.74 10.42
CA MET A 346 5.81 -8.49 10.95
C MET A 346 4.55 -7.64 10.86
N PRO A 347 3.55 -8.06 10.07
CA PRO A 347 2.27 -7.39 10.04
C PRO A 347 1.57 -7.39 11.41
N ALA A 348 0.72 -6.41 11.65
CA ALA A 348 -0.02 -6.26 12.90
C ALA A 348 -1.54 -6.29 12.64
N SER A 349 -2.14 -5.15 12.27
CA SER A 349 -3.59 -5.06 12.05
C SER A 349 -4.04 -5.72 10.76
N ASP A 350 -3.34 -5.42 9.66
CA ASP A 350 -3.49 -6.06 8.36
C ASP A 350 -2.13 -6.63 7.90
N LEU A 351 -2.04 -7.09 6.65
CA LEU A 351 -0.82 -7.68 6.10
C LEU A 351 0.23 -6.66 5.62
N ILE A 352 -0.07 -5.36 5.69
CA ILE A 352 0.75 -4.30 5.09
C ILE A 352 1.17 -3.21 6.08
N TRP A 353 0.69 -3.26 7.32
CA TRP A 353 1.09 -2.36 8.39
C TRP A 353 1.54 -3.12 9.62
N GLY A 354 2.65 -2.71 10.24
CA GLY A 354 3.16 -3.36 11.43
C GLY A 354 4.54 -2.88 11.87
N ASN A 355 5.33 -3.83 12.39
CA ASN A 355 6.65 -3.58 12.95
C ASN A 355 7.73 -4.05 11.98
N ALA A 356 8.90 -3.41 12.04
CA ALA A 356 10.07 -3.86 11.30
C ALA A 356 11.35 -3.79 12.15
N ILE A 357 12.33 -4.61 11.78
CA ILE A 357 13.72 -4.48 12.22
C ILE A 357 14.57 -4.35 10.97
N LEU A 358 15.40 -3.31 10.91
CA LEU A 358 16.41 -3.09 9.87
C LEU A 358 17.80 -3.18 10.51
N SER A 359 18.75 -3.85 9.87
CA SER A 359 20.05 -4.16 10.44
C SER A 359 21.15 -4.10 9.37
N ARG A 360 22.32 -3.63 9.78
CA ARG A 360 23.58 -3.77 9.02
C ARG A 360 24.18 -5.17 9.14
N TYR A 361 23.77 -5.94 10.16
CA TYR A 361 24.28 -7.27 10.48
C TYR A 361 23.27 -8.37 10.17
N PRO A 362 23.73 -9.60 9.84
CA PRO A 362 22.85 -10.73 9.57
C PRO A 362 21.85 -11.01 10.69
N LEU A 363 20.62 -11.36 10.30
CA LEU A 363 19.55 -11.74 11.21
C LEU A 363 19.23 -13.23 10.99
N THR A 364 19.45 -14.09 11.99
CA THR A 364 19.49 -15.55 11.81
C THR A 364 18.25 -16.26 12.34
N VAL A 365 17.92 -16.03 13.61
CA VAL A 365 16.70 -16.55 14.24
C VAL A 365 15.59 -15.53 14.00
N ILE A 366 14.44 -15.93 13.48
CA ILE A 366 13.28 -15.04 13.35
C ILE A 366 12.05 -15.75 13.91
N LYS A 367 11.58 -15.25 15.05
CA LYS A 367 10.30 -15.63 15.65
C LYS A 367 9.42 -14.39 15.64
N SER A 368 8.19 -14.50 15.13
CA SER A 368 7.27 -13.37 15.08
C SER A 368 5.84 -13.87 15.26
N GLY A 369 4.96 -13.01 15.76
CA GLY A 369 3.61 -13.40 16.09
C GLY A 369 2.71 -12.24 16.43
N PHE A 370 1.40 -12.52 16.47
CA PHE A 370 0.40 -11.57 16.91
C PHE A 370 0.26 -11.60 18.43
N LEU A 371 0.06 -10.43 19.03
CA LEU A 371 -0.26 -10.30 20.44
C LEU A 371 -1.78 -10.42 20.66
N PRO A 372 -2.22 -10.79 21.88
CA PRO A 372 -3.63 -10.84 22.23
C PRO A 372 -4.38 -9.57 21.85
N ARG A 373 -5.51 -9.74 21.16
CA ARG A 373 -6.30 -8.63 20.63
C ARG A 373 -7.23 -8.01 21.67
N GLU A 374 -7.71 -8.78 22.66
CA GLU A 374 -8.59 -8.28 23.74
C GLU A 374 -9.75 -7.39 23.24
N ASN A 375 -10.41 -7.78 22.14
CA ASN A 375 -11.47 -7.01 21.46
C ASN A 375 -11.05 -5.60 20.96
N ALA A 376 -9.77 -5.27 20.91
CA ALA A 376 -9.29 -4.05 20.26
C ALA A 376 -9.59 -4.07 18.74
N PRO A 377 -9.88 -2.93 18.11
CA PRO A 377 -10.06 -2.86 16.66
C PRO A 377 -8.75 -3.19 15.92
N LEU A 378 -7.61 -2.73 16.44
CA LEU A 378 -6.28 -3.04 15.93
C LEU A 378 -5.71 -4.29 16.58
N ARG A 379 -5.13 -5.17 15.76
CA ARG A 379 -4.25 -6.24 16.23
C ARG A 379 -2.82 -5.73 16.33
N ARG A 380 -2.06 -6.23 17.29
CA ARG A 380 -0.63 -5.90 17.53
C ARG A 380 0.25 -7.13 17.27
N SER A 381 1.55 -6.92 17.11
CA SER A 381 2.51 -8.00 16.84
C SER A 381 3.85 -7.75 17.50
N PHE A 382 4.71 -8.77 17.46
CA PHE A 382 6.11 -8.69 17.86
C PHE A 382 7.02 -9.34 16.82
N ILE A 383 8.28 -8.92 16.81
CA ILE A 383 9.40 -9.58 16.14
C ILE A 383 10.41 -9.93 17.22
N PHE A 384 10.97 -11.13 17.19
CA PHE A 384 12.12 -11.55 17.98
C PHE A 384 13.16 -12.10 16.99
N THR A 385 14.36 -11.56 17.01
CA THR A 385 15.44 -11.98 16.13
C THR A 385 16.80 -11.98 16.83
N GLU A 386 17.77 -12.69 16.28
CA GLU A 386 19.16 -12.66 16.74
C GLU A 386 20.00 -11.95 15.66
N ALA A 387 20.74 -10.93 16.06
CA ALA A 387 21.72 -10.27 15.20
C ALA A 387 23.10 -10.92 15.39
N ASP A 388 23.69 -11.34 14.27
CA ASP A 388 25.02 -11.93 14.22
C ASP A 388 26.09 -10.84 14.26
N LEU A 389 26.81 -10.77 15.37
CA LEU A 389 27.86 -9.77 15.63
C LEU A 389 29.26 -10.38 15.62
N SER A 390 29.39 -11.61 15.11
CA SER A 390 30.65 -12.37 15.16
C SER A 390 31.81 -11.67 14.47
N ASP A 391 31.57 -10.93 13.38
CA ASP A 391 32.58 -10.12 12.67
C ASP A 391 33.14 -8.96 13.51
N MET A 392 32.48 -8.58 14.61
CA MET A 392 32.92 -7.57 15.56
C MET A 392 33.56 -8.16 16.81
N GLU A 393 33.70 -9.48 16.91
CA GLU A 393 34.12 -10.19 18.11
C GLU A 393 33.21 -9.93 19.33
N ILE A 394 31.93 -9.63 19.08
CA ILE A 394 30.88 -9.46 20.09
C ILE A 394 29.93 -10.67 20.02
N GLU A 395 29.44 -11.13 21.18
CA GLU A 395 28.44 -12.21 21.21
C GLU A 395 27.13 -11.76 20.55
N ASN A 396 26.45 -12.69 19.87
CA ASN A 396 25.17 -12.40 19.23
C ASN A 396 24.15 -11.86 20.24
N ILE A 397 23.36 -10.88 19.78
CA ILE A 397 22.36 -10.21 20.59
C ILE A 397 20.95 -10.56 20.12
N ASN A 398 20.07 -10.89 21.06
CA ASN A 398 18.65 -11.03 20.81
C ASN A 398 17.98 -9.67 20.80
N ILE A 399 17.08 -9.44 19.84
CA ILE A 399 16.37 -8.19 19.63
C ILE A 399 14.90 -8.49 19.48
N MET A 400 14.08 -7.86 20.32
CA MET A 400 12.63 -7.96 20.24
C MET A 400 12.02 -6.58 19.99
N SER A 401 11.12 -6.46 19.02
CA SER A 401 10.42 -5.22 18.67
C SER A 401 8.91 -5.40 18.79
N THR A 402 8.22 -4.45 19.42
CA THR A 402 6.75 -4.47 19.55
C THR A 402 6.13 -3.08 19.50
N HIS A 403 4.79 -3.03 19.40
CA HIS A 403 3.97 -1.83 19.52
C HIS A 403 2.66 -2.24 20.19
N LEU A 404 2.41 -1.74 21.41
CA LEU A 404 1.24 -2.11 22.22
C LEU A 404 -0.01 -1.29 21.89
N HIS A 405 -1.13 -1.66 22.50
CA HIS A 405 -2.43 -1.00 22.29
C HIS A 405 -2.43 0.49 22.69
N HIS A 406 -2.90 1.38 21.79
CA HIS A 406 -2.74 2.83 21.90
C HIS A 406 -3.75 3.55 22.81
N VAL A 407 -4.89 2.93 23.13
CA VAL A 407 -5.93 3.60 23.92
C VAL A 407 -5.47 3.69 25.38
N GLY A 408 -5.12 4.88 25.86
CA GLY A 408 -4.53 5.08 27.19
C GLY A 408 -5.28 4.39 28.35
N LYS A 409 -6.61 4.47 28.37
CA LYS A 409 -7.46 3.85 29.41
C LYS A 409 -7.53 2.31 29.38
N ASP A 410 -7.02 1.67 28.35
CA ASP A 410 -7.13 0.23 28.13
C ASP A 410 -5.92 -0.57 28.68
N SER A 411 -5.41 -0.23 29.88
CA SER A 411 -4.23 -0.87 30.49
C SER A 411 -4.33 -2.40 30.54
N ARG A 412 -5.51 -2.99 30.84
CA ARG A 412 -5.69 -4.46 30.82
C ARG A 412 -5.34 -5.11 29.48
N LYS A 413 -5.58 -4.42 28.36
CA LYS A 413 -5.21 -4.95 27.03
C LYS A 413 -3.69 -4.94 26.87
N ARG A 414 -3.02 -3.88 27.32
CA ARG A 414 -1.55 -3.79 27.30
C ARG A 414 -0.90 -4.82 28.23
N GLN A 415 -1.46 -5.06 29.42
CA GLN A 415 -0.99 -6.11 30.34
C GLN A 415 -1.03 -7.49 29.68
N ALA A 416 -2.17 -7.89 29.09
CA ALA A 416 -2.27 -9.17 28.38
C ALA A 416 -1.28 -9.28 27.19
N GLN A 417 -0.98 -8.16 26.54
CA GLN A 417 0.02 -8.09 25.47
C GLN A 417 1.45 -8.21 26.01
N VAL A 418 1.78 -7.57 27.12
CA VAL A 418 3.07 -7.71 27.81
C VAL A 418 3.28 -9.12 28.32
N ASP A 419 2.28 -9.74 28.94
CA ASP A 419 2.36 -11.13 29.42
C ASP A 419 2.68 -12.10 28.27
N ALA A 420 2.01 -11.91 27.13
CA ALA A 420 2.29 -12.67 25.91
C ALA A 420 3.70 -12.38 25.39
N LEU A 421 4.12 -11.10 25.33
CA LEU A 421 5.45 -10.70 24.88
C LEU A 421 6.56 -11.37 25.73
N LEU A 422 6.45 -11.31 27.06
CA LEU A 422 7.41 -11.91 27.98
C LEU A 422 7.44 -13.44 27.87
N LYS A 423 6.29 -14.08 27.66
CA LYS A 423 6.22 -15.51 27.36
C LYS A 423 6.96 -15.86 26.08
N GLU A 424 6.82 -15.03 25.04
CA GLU A 424 7.47 -15.27 23.75
C GLU A 424 8.98 -14.99 23.79
N TRP A 425 9.44 -14.05 24.63
CA TRP A 425 10.85 -13.81 24.96
C TRP A 425 11.46 -15.00 25.72
N GLY A 426 10.79 -15.49 26.76
CA GLY A 426 11.21 -16.67 27.51
C GLY A 426 12.43 -16.48 28.41
N GLY A 427 12.75 -15.24 28.80
CA GLY A 427 13.84 -14.96 29.75
C GLY A 427 15.25 -15.18 29.20
N LYS A 428 15.43 -15.13 27.87
CA LYS A 428 16.74 -15.27 27.24
C LYS A 428 17.68 -14.14 27.66
N GLU A 429 18.90 -14.50 28.03
CA GLU A 429 20.02 -13.56 28.21
C GLU A 429 20.34 -12.82 26.90
N ARG A 430 21.17 -11.77 27.00
CA ARG A 430 21.60 -10.93 25.88
C ARG A 430 20.42 -10.46 25.04
N THR A 431 19.35 -9.98 25.68
CA THR A 431 18.14 -9.51 24.99
C THR A 431 17.91 -8.02 25.16
N ILE A 432 17.66 -7.34 24.04
CA ILE A 432 17.13 -5.97 23.99
C ILE A 432 15.68 -6.04 23.51
N ILE A 433 14.75 -5.40 24.24
CA ILE A 433 13.34 -5.29 23.85
C ILE A 433 12.99 -3.82 23.62
N CYS A 434 12.58 -3.47 22.41
CA CYS A 434 12.27 -2.12 21.99
C CYS A 434 10.78 -1.99 21.60
N GLY A 435 10.18 -0.83 21.83
CA GLY A 435 8.82 -0.60 21.34
C GLY A 435 8.16 0.68 21.81
N ASP A 436 7.09 1.04 21.12
CA ASP A 436 6.07 1.96 21.62
C ASP A 436 5.09 1.17 22.50
N PHE A 437 5.19 1.39 23.81
CA PHE A 437 4.35 0.72 24.81
C PHE A 437 3.02 1.44 25.02
N ASN A 438 2.84 2.67 24.53
CA ASN A 438 1.65 3.49 24.79
C ASN A 438 1.29 3.54 26.30
N ALA A 439 2.30 3.48 27.15
CA ALA A 439 2.20 3.42 28.61
C ALA A 439 3.34 4.23 29.23
N VAL A 440 3.05 4.91 30.33
CA VAL A 440 4.04 5.74 31.03
C VAL A 440 4.64 4.99 32.22
N THR A 441 5.72 5.54 32.73
CA THR A 441 6.42 4.98 33.90
C THR A 441 5.47 4.91 35.09
N GLY A 442 5.46 3.77 35.77
CA GLY A 442 4.54 3.48 36.87
C GLY A 442 3.21 2.81 36.45
N ASP A 443 2.89 2.77 35.16
CA ASP A 443 1.77 1.95 34.68
C ASP A 443 2.05 0.45 34.92
N ARG A 444 1.00 -0.34 35.14
CA ARG A 444 1.15 -1.74 35.54
C ARG A 444 1.90 -2.58 34.51
N GLU A 445 1.61 -2.37 33.23
CA GLU A 445 2.29 -3.04 32.12
C GLU A 445 3.80 -2.73 32.05
N ILE A 446 4.24 -1.56 32.53
CA ILE A 446 5.66 -1.22 32.64
C ILE A 446 6.28 -1.91 33.87
N GLN A 447 5.59 -1.92 35.00
CA GLN A 447 6.03 -2.67 36.19
C GLN A 447 6.20 -4.17 35.91
N ILE A 448 5.34 -4.76 35.07
CA ILE A 448 5.48 -6.18 34.68
C ILE A 448 6.80 -6.43 33.93
N MET A 449 7.25 -5.48 33.10
CA MET A 449 8.56 -5.58 32.43
C MET A 449 9.71 -5.53 33.43
N GLU A 450 9.65 -4.61 34.41
CA GLU A 450 10.64 -4.49 35.48
C GLU A 450 10.68 -5.74 36.37
N GLU A 451 9.52 -6.26 36.76
CA GLU A 451 9.35 -7.49 37.55
C GLU A 451 9.92 -8.73 36.84
N ALA A 452 9.95 -8.71 35.50
CA ALA A 452 10.56 -9.75 34.68
C ALA A 452 12.10 -9.67 34.63
N GLY A 453 12.72 -8.70 35.33
CA GLY A 453 14.17 -8.54 35.42
C GLY A 453 14.78 -7.71 34.28
N LEU A 454 13.96 -7.02 33.48
CA LEU A 454 14.44 -6.14 32.43
C LEU A 454 14.79 -4.76 32.99
N THR A 455 15.89 -4.19 32.50
CA THR A 455 16.37 -2.85 32.87
C THR A 455 15.77 -1.81 31.92
N ASP A 456 15.06 -0.81 32.46
CA ASP A 456 14.72 0.43 31.74
C ASP A 456 16.03 1.21 31.52
N THR A 457 16.50 1.23 30.26
CA THR A 457 17.82 1.80 29.93
C THR A 457 17.86 3.32 30.06
N GLN A 458 16.73 4.02 29.85
CA GLN A 458 16.66 5.46 30.10
C GLN A 458 16.78 5.76 31.59
N LEU A 459 16.09 4.98 32.44
CA LEU A 459 16.17 5.16 33.90
C LEU A 459 17.57 4.83 34.43
N ALA A 460 18.17 3.73 33.96
CA ALA A 460 19.51 3.29 34.38
C ALA A 460 20.61 4.31 34.03
N LEU A 461 20.42 5.10 32.96
CA LEU A 461 21.35 6.14 32.53
C LEU A 461 20.97 7.55 33.03
N GLY A 462 19.96 7.67 33.91
CA GLY A 462 19.54 8.96 34.48
C GLY A 462 18.88 9.91 33.47
N LYS A 463 18.22 9.34 32.44
CA LYS A 463 17.56 10.04 31.33
C LYS A 463 16.03 9.93 31.38
N GLN A 464 15.45 9.68 32.56
CA GLN A 464 14.01 9.47 32.74
C GLN A 464 13.13 10.67 32.34
N ASP A 465 13.68 11.89 32.36
CA ASP A 465 12.95 13.12 31.99
C ASP A 465 12.95 13.39 30.47
N GLU A 466 13.69 12.59 29.68
CA GLU A 466 13.69 12.68 28.22
C GLU A 466 12.40 12.04 27.65
N LEU A 467 11.48 12.88 27.20
CA LEU A 467 10.17 12.48 26.66
C LEU A 467 10.28 12.04 25.20
N THR A 468 9.42 11.12 24.77
CA THR A 468 9.51 10.44 23.47
C THR A 468 8.31 10.70 22.56
N TRP A 469 7.19 11.21 23.09
CA TRP A 469 5.97 11.49 22.33
C TRP A 469 5.76 12.99 22.16
N ILE A 470 5.50 13.43 20.92
CA ILE A 470 5.41 14.83 20.54
C ILE A 470 4.13 15.15 19.77
N TYR A 471 3.62 16.36 19.98
CA TYR A 471 2.62 16.97 19.09
C TYR A 471 3.23 18.19 18.42
N TYR A 472 3.45 19.25 19.21
CA TYR A 472 4.34 20.36 18.86
C TYR A 472 5.60 20.41 19.74
N LYS A 473 5.48 19.92 20.97
CA LYS A 473 6.56 19.77 21.95
C LYS A 473 6.45 18.40 22.63
N PRO A 474 7.54 17.86 23.19
CA PRO A 474 7.49 16.59 23.91
C PRO A 474 6.59 16.67 25.14
N TYR A 475 5.79 15.63 25.39
CA TYR A 475 4.83 15.61 26.49
C TYR A 475 4.60 14.26 27.18
N GLY A 476 5.15 13.16 26.67
CA GLY A 476 5.09 11.84 27.33
C GLY A 476 6.27 10.95 26.97
N ARG A 477 6.61 10.01 27.85
CA ARG A 477 7.58 8.92 27.61
C ARG A 477 6.80 7.62 27.50
N ILE A 478 6.63 7.14 26.27
CA ILE A 478 5.87 5.91 25.97
C ILE A 478 6.64 4.91 25.11
N ASP A 479 7.80 5.32 24.63
CA ASP A 479 8.74 4.48 23.89
C ASP A 479 9.84 4.02 24.84
N TYR A 480 10.24 2.75 24.74
CA TYR A 480 11.21 2.14 25.64
C TYR A 480 12.22 1.27 24.90
N ILE A 481 13.45 1.29 25.41
CA ILE A 481 14.46 0.26 25.14
C ILE A 481 14.78 -0.42 26.48
N TRP A 482 14.44 -1.70 26.57
CA TRP A 482 14.72 -2.57 27.70
C TRP A 482 15.94 -3.43 27.39
N ALA A 483 16.77 -3.70 28.39
CA ALA A 483 17.92 -4.59 28.25
C ALA A 483 17.95 -5.61 29.39
N THR A 484 18.42 -6.83 29.11
CA THR A 484 18.75 -7.78 30.17
C THR A 484 20.00 -7.31 30.95
N PRO A 485 20.14 -7.64 32.25
CA PRO A 485 21.19 -7.08 33.10
C PRO A 485 22.63 -7.43 32.69
N ASP A 486 22.80 -8.46 31.86
CA ASP A 486 24.07 -8.91 31.32
C ASP A 486 24.59 -8.07 30.13
N ILE A 487 23.76 -7.16 29.58
CA ILE A 487 24.17 -6.23 28.52
C ILE A 487 24.79 -4.98 29.13
N ARG A 488 26.00 -4.62 28.68
CA ARG A 488 26.64 -3.39 29.14
C ARG A 488 26.16 -2.21 28.31
N ILE A 489 25.26 -1.42 28.89
CA ILE A 489 24.83 -0.13 28.32
C ILE A 489 25.83 0.98 28.65
N SER A 490 26.03 1.91 27.72
CA SER A 490 27.07 2.95 27.85
C SER A 490 26.57 4.38 27.61
N ASP A 491 25.62 4.55 26.69
CA ASP A 491 25.07 5.86 26.34
C ASP A 491 23.66 5.70 25.76
N LEU A 492 22.81 6.70 25.99
CA LEU A 492 21.47 6.77 25.43
C LEU A 492 21.13 8.20 25.04
N MET A 493 20.49 8.33 23.88
CA MET A 493 20.07 9.61 23.33
C MET A 493 18.61 9.55 22.87
N VAL A 494 17.79 10.47 23.36
CA VAL A 494 16.50 10.81 22.75
C VAL A 494 16.70 12.00 21.80
N THR A 495 16.64 11.76 20.50
CA THR A 495 16.92 12.82 19.50
C THR A 495 15.66 13.62 19.19
N TYR A 496 15.67 14.92 19.46
CA TYR A 496 14.56 15.78 19.02
C TYR A 496 14.50 15.85 17.48
N SER A 497 13.34 15.54 16.92
CA SER A 497 13.05 15.61 15.50
C SER A 497 11.57 15.92 15.28
N ARG A 498 11.26 16.49 14.11
CA ARG A 498 9.88 16.71 13.64
C ARG A 498 9.45 15.68 12.59
N ALA A 499 10.31 14.71 12.29
CA ALA A 499 10.12 13.76 11.19
C ALA A 499 9.05 12.69 11.47
N SER A 500 8.66 12.53 12.74
CA SER A 500 7.57 11.68 13.23
C SER A 500 6.94 12.37 14.44
N ASP A 501 5.75 11.94 14.87
CA ASP A 501 5.14 12.35 16.14
C ASP A 501 5.72 11.62 17.37
N HIS A 502 6.72 10.76 17.15
CA HIS A 502 7.61 10.23 18.19
C HIS A 502 9.04 10.73 18.00
N LEU A 503 9.82 10.77 19.08
CA LEU A 503 11.25 10.96 19.07
C LEU A 503 11.93 9.60 19.15
N PRO A 504 12.97 9.35 18.36
CA PRO A 504 13.70 8.11 18.47
C PRO A 504 14.56 8.06 19.72
N ILE A 505 14.73 6.85 20.22
CA ILE A 505 15.66 6.51 21.30
C ILE A 505 16.78 5.69 20.69
N SER A 506 18.04 6.07 20.95
CA SER A 506 19.22 5.31 20.52
C SER A 506 20.05 4.90 21.73
N LEU A 507 20.34 3.60 21.84
CA LEU A 507 21.14 3.00 22.90
C LEU A 507 22.47 2.48 22.33
N LEU A 508 23.57 2.87 22.97
CA LEU A 508 24.90 2.30 22.71
C LEU A 508 25.20 1.22 23.74
N PHE A 509 25.48 0.01 23.26
CA PHE A 509 25.77 -1.14 24.11
C PHE A 509 26.97 -1.95 23.61
N ARG A 510 27.47 -2.81 24.49
CA ARG A 510 28.52 -3.79 24.22
C ARG A 510 28.18 -5.13 24.83
#